data_AF-A0A6V8NNV3-F1
#
_entry.id   AF-A0A6V8NNV3-F1
#
_cell.length_a   1.000
_cell.length_b   1.000
_cell.length_c   1.000
_cell.angle_alpha   90.00
_cell.angle_beta   90.00
_cell.angle_gamma   90.00
#
_symmetry.space_group_name_H-M   'P 1'
#
loop_
_entity.id
_entity.type
_entity.pdbx_description
1 polymer ?
#
loop_
_entity_poly.entity_id
_entity_poly.type
_entity_poly.pdbx_seq_one_letter_code
_entity_poly.pdbx_strand_id
1 'polypeptide(L)'
;VDTYGGMARHGGGCFSGKDPTKVDRSGAYAARYVAKNIVAAGLADRCEIEIAYAIGVARPVSVMLNTFDTEKVHLGKIEKLVEEHFDLRPGAIIRDLKLRRPIYKKTAAYGHFGREDRDFTWERTDKAEVLRRAAGL
;
A
#
# COMPACT_ATOMS: atom_id res chain seq x y z
N VAL A 1 8.08 -15.12 2.66
CA VAL A 1 7.75 -15.65 1.32
C VAL A 1 6.64 -14.84 0.67
N ASP A 2 5.47 -14.68 1.31
CA ASP A 2 4.31 -13.97 0.74
C ASP A 2 4.52 -12.50 0.36
N THR A 3 5.44 -11.81 1.04
CA THR A 3 5.69 -10.38 0.90
C THR A 3 6.99 -10.07 0.15
N TYR A 4 8.02 -9.61 0.85
CA TYR A 4 9.21 -8.97 0.26
C TYR A 4 10.49 -9.79 0.43
N GLY A 5 10.39 -11.07 0.80
CA GLY A 5 11.56 -11.96 0.90
C GLY A 5 12.65 -11.52 1.89
N GLY A 6 12.30 -10.71 2.90
CA GLY A 6 13.26 -10.14 3.86
C GLY A 6 13.81 -8.75 3.49
N MET A 7 13.48 -8.23 2.30
CA MET A 7 13.95 -6.92 1.83
C MET A 7 13.29 -5.72 2.54
N ALA A 8 12.11 -5.93 3.12
CA ALA A 8 11.36 -4.91 3.86
C ALA A 8 10.85 -5.48 5.19
N ARG A 9 10.59 -4.58 6.14
CA ARG A 9 10.09 -4.93 7.47
C ARG A 9 8.67 -5.51 7.39
N HIS A 10 8.29 -6.31 8.39
CA HIS A 10 7.00 -7.01 8.42
C HIS A 10 6.29 -6.83 9.76
N GLY A 11 5.02 -6.41 9.74
CA GLY A 11 4.21 -6.18 10.96
C GLY A 11 3.68 -7.45 11.65
N GLY A 12 3.95 -8.63 11.09
CA GLY A 12 3.68 -9.95 11.71
C GLY A 12 2.35 -10.62 11.33
N GLY A 13 1.36 -9.88 10.84
CA GLY A 13 0.06 -10.45 10.43
C GLY A 13 0.13 -11.34 9.19
N CYS A 14 -0.47 -12.53 9.23
CA CYS A 14 -0.61 -13.40 8.05
C CYS A 14 -1.75 -12.94 7.12
N PHE A 15 -1.72 -13.34 5.85
CA PHE A 15 -2.75 -12.97 4.87
C PHE A 15 -3.84 -14.02 4.71
N SER A 16 -3.52 -15.25 4.31
CA SER A 16 -4.48 -16.30 3.91
C SER A 16 -5.47 -16.66 5.02
N GLY A 17 -6.71 -16.99 4.64
CA GLY A 17 -7.81 -17.28 5.58
C GLY A 17 -8.56 -16.06 6.17
N LYS A 18 -8.02 -14.85 6.02
CA LYS A 18 -8.65 -13.60 6.50
C LYS A 18 -9.50 -12.93 5.43
N ASP A 19 -10.70 -12.46 5.74
CA ASP A 19 -11.44 -11.57 4.85
C ASP A 19 -10.86 -10.12 4.91
N PRO A 20 -11.22 -9.22 3.97
CA PRO A 20 -10.52 -7.93 3.86
C PRO A 20 -10.86 -6.91 4.95
N THR A 21 -11.76 -7.23 5.88
CA THR A 21 -11.95 -6.41 7.10
C THR A 21 -10.77 -6.51 8.05
N LYS A 22 -9.88 -7.48 7.87
CA LYS A 22 -8.71 -7.72 8.72
C LYS A 22 -7.55 -6.90 8.16
N VAL A 23 -7.16 -5.86 8.89
CA VAL A 23 -6.13 -4.90 8.47
C VAL A 23 -4.76 -5.54 8.21
N ASP A 24 -4.48 -6.70 8.81
CA ASP A 24 -3.31 -7.51 8.47
C ASP A 24 -3.19 -7.78 6.97
N ARG A 25 -4.32 -7.98 6.27
CA ARG A 25 -4.35 -8.16 4.81
C ARG A 25 -4.61 -6.83 4.10
N SER A 26 -5.70 -6.15 4.42
CA SER A 26 -6.11 -4.96 3.66
C SER A 26 -5.15 -3.79 3.85
N GLY A 27 -4.67 -3.57 5.07
CA GLY A 27 -3.64 -2.58 5.38
C GLY A 27 -2.32 -2.89 4.67
N ALA A 28 -1.88 -4.15 4.65
CA ALA A 28 -0.67 -4.54 3.92
C ALA A 28 -0.79 -4.35 2.40
N TYR A 29 -1.97 -4.64 1.82
CA TYR A 29 -2.22 -4.38 0.40
C TYR A 29 -2.29 -2.89 0.09
N ALA A 30 -2.89 -2.09 0.97
CA ALA A 30 -2.89 -0.64 0.84
C ALA A 30 -1.46 -0.06 0.93
N ALA A 31 -0.65 -0.54 1.88
CA ALA A 31 0.76 -0.18 1.99
C ALA A 31 1.54 -0.48 0.69
N ARG A 32 1.37 -1.68 0.13
CA ARG A 32 1.95 -2.03 -1.18
C ARG A 32 1.50 -1.08 -2.28
N TYR A 33 0.20 -0.80 -2.35
CA TYR A 33 -0.39 0.07 -3.37
C TYR A 33 0.16 1.50 -3.28
N VAL A 34 0.26 2.06 -2.07
CA VAL A 34 0.85 3.39 -1.84
C VAL A 34 2.31 3.41 -2.29
N ALA A 35 3.15 2.51 -1.75
CA ALA A 35 4.58 2.49 -2.07
C ALA A 35 4.83 2.28 -3.57
N LYS A 36 4.05 1.40 -4.23
CA LYS A 36 4.18 1.17 -5.67
C LYS A 36 3.82 2.42 -6.49
N ASN A 37 2.78 3.16 -6.10
CA ASN A 37 2.39 4.39 -6.77
C ASN A 37 3.39 5.53 -6.55
N ILE A 38 4.00 5.65 -5.37
CA ILE A 38 5.07 6.61 -5.09
C ILE A 38 6.26 6.38 -6.02
N VAL A 39 6.72 5.13 -6.12
CA VAL A 39 7.85 4.79 -7.00
C VAL A 39 7.48 4.96 -8.47
N ALA A 40 6.29 4.50 -8.89
CA ALA A 40 5.83 4.66 -10.27
C ALA A 40 5.61 6.13 -10.69
N ALA A 41 5.29 7.01 -9.74
CA ALA A 41 5.20 8.45 -9.95
C ALA A 41 6.58 9.12 -10.13
N GLY A 42 7.68 8.41 -9.85
CA GLY A 42 9.03 8.97 -9.85
C GLY A 42 9.30 9.85 -8.63
N LEU A 43 8.54 9.71 -7.54
CA LEU A 43 8.75 10.48 -6.32
C LEU A 43 9.93 9.97 -5.50
N ALA A 44 10.27 8.69 -5.63
CA ALA A 44 11.42 8.04 -5.01
C ALA A 44 11.80 6.77 -5.78
N ASP A 45 13.05 6.33 -5.70
CA ASP A 45 13.49 5.08 -6.33
C ASP A 45 13.16 3.86 -5.44
N ARG A 46 13.08 4.07 -4.12
CA ARG A 46 12.68 3.08 -3.12
C ARG A 46 11.72 3.73 -2.13
N CYS A 47 10.71 2.99 -1.68
CA CYS A 47 9.77 3.46 -0.68
C CYS A 47 9.34 2.31 0.22
N GLU A 48 9.40 2.52 1.53
CA GLU A 48 8.77 1.70 2.55
C GLU A 48 7.72 2.54 3.29
N ILE A 49 6.58 1.92 3.58
CA ILE A 49 5.49 2.54 4.34
C ILE A 49 5.06 1.62 5.48
N GLU A 50 4.89 2.20 6.67
CA GLU A 50 4.32 1.54 7.84
C GLU A 50 2.93 2.13 8.12
N ILE A 51 1.96 1.27 8.43
CA ILE A 51 0.60 1.69 8.81
C ILE A 51 0.19 0.91 10.04
N ALA A 52 -0.15 1.61 11.11
CA ALA A 52 -0.60 1.01 12.37
C ALA A 52 -2.05 1.37 12.68
N TYR A 53 -2.81 0.42 13.25
CA TYR A 53 -4.20 0.60 13.65
C TYR A 53 -4.41 0.18 15.10
N ALA A 54 -5.30 0.89 15.80
CA ALA A 54 -5.88 0.44 17.06
C ALA A 54 -7.23 -0.25 16.78
N ILE A 55 -7.53 -1.32 17.53
CA ILE A 55 -8.81 -2.04 17.39
C ILE A 55 -9.98 -1.08 17.62
N GLY A 56 -10.95 -1.07 16.71
CA GLY A 56 -12.12 -0.20 16.78
C GLY A 56 -11.91 1.22 16.25
N VAL A 57 -10.68 1.60 15.87
CA VAL A 57 -10.38 2.93 15.32
C VAL A 57 -10.26 2.85 13.80
N ALA A 58 -11.07 3.66 13.09
CA ALA A 58 -11.11 3.61 11.64
C ALA A 58 -9.88 4.25 10.98
N ARG A 59 -9.37 5.36 11.51
CA ARG A 59 -8.16 6.01 10.99
C ARG A 59 -6.92 5.28 11.52
N PRO A 60 -5.85 5.14 10.72
CA PRO A 60 -4.57 4.69 11.24
C PRO A 60 -4.12 5.56 12.41
N VAL A 61 -3.52 4.95 13.43
CA VAL A 61 -2.87 5.69 14.53
C VAL A 61 -1.48 6.16 14.15
N SER A 62 -0.87 5.56 13.11
CA SER A 62 0.40 5.98 12.54
C SER A 62 0.46 5.63 11.05
N VAL A 63 1.03 6.52 10.26
CA VAL A 63 1.47 6.30 8.88
C VAL A 63 2.88 6.88 8.77
N MET A 64 3.88 6.05 8.51
CA MET A 64 5.28 6.49 8.37
C MET A 64 5.84 6.09 7.01
N LEU A 65 6.62 6.99 6.40
CA LEU A 65 7.26 6.78 5.11
C LEU A 65 8.78 6.83 5.26
N ASN A 66 9.47 5.93 4.55
CA ASN A 66 10.92 5.96 4.40
C ASN A 66 11.29 5.74 2.93
N THR A 67 11.92 6.75 2.32
CA THR A 67 12.38 6.73 0.93
C THR A 67 13.85 6.37 0.79
N PHE A 68 14.54 6.09 1.90
CA PHE A 68 15.97 5.72 1.94
C PHE A 68 16.84 6.72 1.16
N ASP A 69 16.56 8.02 1.33
CA ASP A 69 17.26 9.14 0.69
C ASP A 69 17.20 9.13 -0.85
N THR A 70 16.21 8.43 -1.43
CA THR A 70 16.00 8.36 -2.89
C THR A 70 14.90 9.28 -3.41
N GLU A 71 14.29 10.07 -2.53
CA GLU A 71 13.20 10.97 -2.90
C GLU A 71 13.66 12.08 -3.87
N LYS A 72 12.78 12.40 -4.82
CA LYS A 72 13.01 13.46 -5.84
C LYS A 72 12.36 14.79 -5.46
N VAL A 73 11.56 14.77 -4.40
CA VAL A 73 10.93 15.94 -3.75
C VAL A 73 11.02 15.75 -2.25
N HIS A 74 10.88 16.84 -1.49
CA HIS A 74 10.93 16.80 -0.02
C HIS A 74 10.01 15.72 0.57
N LEU A 75 10.51 14.90 1.49
CA LEU A 75 9.75 13.77 2.07
C LEU A 75 8.39 14.20 2.64
N GLY A 76 8.35 15.31 3.38
CA GLY A 76 7.09 15.86 3.91
C GLY A 76 6.06 16.28 2.85
N LYS A 77 6.48 16.48 1.59
CA LYS A 77 5.55 16.64 0.47
C LYS A 77 4.94 15.30 0.06
N ILE A 78 5.75 14.23 0.01
CA ILE A 78 5.28 12.88 -0.28
C ILE A 78 4.30 12.42 0.81
N GLU A 79 4.58 12.68 2.08
CA GLU A 79 3.69 12.38 3.20
C GLU A 79 2.30 13.04 3.02
N LYS A 80 2.28 14.34 2.73
CA LYS A 80 1.02 15.07 2.45
C LYS A 80 0.26 14.51 1.26
N LEU A 81 0.95 14.19 0.16
CA LEU A 81 0.33 13.57 -1.00
C LEU A 81 -0.27 12.21 -0.68
N VAL A 82 0.35 11.43 0.22
CA VAL A 82 -0.22 10.16 0.68
C VAL A 82 -1.50 10.39 1.47
N GLU A 83 -1.51 11.34 2.40
CA GLU A 83 -2.70 11.70 3.19
C GLU A 83 -3.85 12.21 2.30
N GLU A 84 -3.54 12.98 1.25
CA GLU A 84 -4.53 13.57 0.34
C GLU A 84 -5.13 12.56 -0.65
N HIS A 85 -4.33 11.63 -1.17
CA HIS A 85 -4.73 10.77 -2.29
C HIS A 85 -5.13 9.34 -1.90
N PHE A 86 -4.81 8.90 -0.68
CA PHE A 86 -5.10 7.56 -0.18
C PHE A 86 -5.88 7.59 1.14
N ASP A 87 -7.14 7.15 1.08
CA ASP A 87 -7.97 6.97 2.28
C ASP A 87 -7.65 5.61 2.92
N LEU A 88 -6.77 5.63 3.92
CA LEU A 88 -6.28 4.43 4.61
C LEU A 88 -7.24 3.92 5.70
N ARG A 89 -8.51 4.32 5.72
CA ARG A 89 -9.50 3.68 6.61
C ARG A 89 -9.87 2.29 6.08
N PRO A 90 -10.07 1.25 6.92
CA PRO A 90 -10.35 -0.11 6.45
C PRO A 90 -11.50 -0.21 5.44
N GLY A 91 -12.60 0.53 5.67
CA GLY A 91 -13.74 0.57 4.75
C GLY A 91 -13.41 1.20 3.39
N ALA A 92 -12.58 2.24 3.38
CA ALA A 92 -12.14 2.90 2.15
C ALA A 92 -11.15 2.04 1.36
N ILE A 93 -10.20 1.40 2.03
CA ILE A 93 -9.29 0.42 1.42
C ILE A 93 -10.08 -0.68 0.70
N ILE A 94 -11.10 -1.25 1.37
CA ILE A 94 -11.95 -2.29 0.79
C ILE A 94 -12.69 -1.79 -0.46
N ARG A 95 -13.23 -0.57 -0.42
CA ARG A 95 -13.96 0.05 -1.53
C ARG A 95 -13.04 0.32 -2.71
N ASP A 96 -11.93 1.01 -2.48
CA ASP A 96 -11.05 1.54 -3.52
C ASP A 96 -10.27 0.42 -4.21
N LEU A 97 -9.79 -0.56 -3.44
CA LEU A 97 -9.14 -1.76 -3.96
C LEU A 97 -10.14 -2.86 -4.36
N LYS A 98 -11.45 -2.62 -4.25
CA LYS A 98 -12.51 -3.58 -4.63
C LYS A 98 -12.28 -4.97 -4.02
N LEU A 99 -12.06 -5.05 -2.72
CA LEU A 99 -11.61 -6.28 -2.05
C LEU A 99 -12.74 -7.28 -1.73
N ARG A 100 -14.02 -6.88 -1.79
CA ARG A 100 -15.15 -7.79 -1.59
C ARG A 100 -15.47 -8.62 -2.85
N ARG A 101 -14.50 -9.44 -3.25
CA ARG A 101 -14.55 -10.32 -4.43
C ARG A 101 -13.80 -11.63 -4.15
N PRO A 102 -14.11 -12.75 -4.82
CA PRO A 102 -13.44 -14.03 -4.62
C PRO A 102 -12.09 -14.10 -5.35
N ILE A 103 -11.14 -13.24 -4.99
CA ILE A 103 -9.87 -13.03 -5.74
C ILE A 103 -8.62 -13.63 -5.08
N TYR A 104 -8.75 -14.19 -3.87
CA TYR A 104 -7.61 -14.46 -2.99
C TYR A 104 -6.92 -15.81 -3.19
N LYS A 105 -7.59 -16.82 -3.77
CA LYS A 105 -7.00 -18.17 -3.89
C LYS A 105 -5.67 -18.15 -4.64
N LYS A 106 -5.57 -17.33 -5.68
CA LYS A 106 -4.36 -17.16 -6.49
C LYS A 106 -3.21 -16.42 -5.81
N THR A 107 -3.47 -15.72 -4.69
CA THR A 107 -2.40 -15.05 -3.92
C THR A 107 -1.71 -16.00 -2.96
N ALA A 108 -2.34 -17.13 -2.61
CA ALA A 108 -1.87 -18.07 -1.59
C ALA A 108 -0.61 -18.86 -1.97
N ALA A 109 -0.09 -18.66 -3.19
CA ALA A 109 1.17 -19.20 -3.66
C ALA A 109 1.87 -18.18 -4.56
N TYR A 110 3.20 -18.27 -4.64
CA TYR A 110 4.05 -17.41 -5.46
C TYR A 110 4.01 -15.91 -5.11
N GLY A 111 3.66 -15.59 -3.86
CA GLY A 111 3.65 -14.22 -3.36
C GLY A 111 2.38 -13.44 -3.68
N HIS A 112 2.09 -12.48 -2.80
CA HIS A 112 0.96 -11.57 -2.91
C HIS A 112 1.28 -10.31 -3.71
N PHE A 113 2.57 -9.97 -3.84
CA PHE A 113 3.06 -8.74 -4.43
C PHE A 113 3.95 -8.99 -5.64
N GLY A 114 4.02 -7.99 -6.53
CA GLY A 114 4.91 -8.01 -7.70
C GLY A 114 4.40 -8.82 -8.90
N ARG A 115 3.15 -9.29 -8.86
CA ARG A 115 2.53 -10.06 -9.95
C ARG A 115 1.50 -9.22 -10.69
N GLU A 116 1.56 -9.25 -12.01
CA GLU A 116 0.56 -8.61 -12.86
C GLU A 116 -0.65 -9.53 -13.03
N ASP A 117 -1.72 -9.22 -12.31
CA ASP A 117 -3.01 -9.88 -12.44
C ASP A 117 -4.12 -8.83 -12.29
N ARG A 118 -5.14 -8.90 -13.15
CA ARG A 118 -6.26 -7.96 -13.19
C ARG A 118 -6.95 -7.77 -11.83
N ASP A 119 -6.95 -8.80 -11.00
CA ASP A 119 -7.60 -8.81 -9.70
C ASP A 119 -6.73 -8.25 -8.57
N PHE A 120 -5.42 -8.18 -8.75
CA PHE A 120 -4.48 -7.61 -7.78
C PHE A 120 -4.48 -6.09 -7.92
N THR A 121 -5.60 -5.50 -7.48
CA THR A 121 -5.86 -4.06 -7.55
C THR A 121 -4.79 -3.24 -6.81
N TRP A 122 -4.15 -3.80 -5.80
CA TRP A 122 -3.03 -3.18 -5.07
C TRP A 122 -1.73 -3.13 -5.89
N GLU A 123 -1.64 -3.82 -7.02
CA GLU A 123 -0.50 -3.72 -7.94
C GLU A 123 -0.71 -2.67 -9.04
N ARG A 124 -1.84 -1.96 -9.05
CA ARG A 124 -2.07 -0.88 -10.02
C ARG A 124 -1.27 0.37 -9.66
N THR A 125 -0.92 1.14 -10.67
CA THR A 125 -0.19 2.42 -10.57
C THR A 125 -1.05 3.59 -11.04
N ASP A 126 -2.36 3.50 -10.86
CA ASP A 126 -3.37 4.47 -11.32
C ASP A 126 -3.37 5.80 -10.55
N LYS A 127 -2.66 5.89 -9.41
CA LYS A 127 -2.41 7.15 -8.70
C LYS A 127 -1.08 7.80 -9.09
N ALA A 128 -0.21 7.12 -9.82
CA ALA A 128 1.13 7.60 -10.11
C ALA A 128 1.13 8.96 -10.83
N GLU A 129 0.30 9.12 -11.86
CA GLU A 129 0.24 10.35 -12.65
C GLU A 129 -0.29 11.54 -11.83
N VAL A 130 -1.33 11.35 -11.01
CA VAL A 130 -1.87 12.44 -10.18
C VAL A 130 -0.88 12.85 -9.10
N LEU A 131 -0.17 11.88 -8.50
CA LEU A 131 0.88 12.14 -7.53
C LEU A 131 2.04 12.92 -8.15
N ARG A 132 2.49 12.52 -9.35
CA ARG A 132 3.58 13.17 -10.08
C ARG A 132 3.24 14.64 -10.36
N ARG A 133 2.04 14.91 -10.89
CA ARG A 133 1.57 16.27 -11.16
C ARG A 133 1.47 17.11 -9.90
N ALA A 134 0.89 16.57 -8.82
CA ALA A 134 0.77 17.28 -7.55
C ALA A 134 2.15 17.54 -6.90
N ALA A 135 3.13 16.68 -7.18
CA ALA A 135 4.51 16.89 -6.79
C ALA A 135 5.25 17.94 -7.64
N GLY A 136 4.72 18.32 -8.81
CA GLY A 136 5.35 19.27 -9.74
C GLY A 136 6.45 18.65 -10.60
N LEU A 137 6.34 17.35 -10.93
CA LEU A 137 7.27 16.57 -11.74
C LEU A 137 6.68 16.12 -13.09
#